data_AF-X1DP32-F1
#
_entry.id   AF-X1DP32-F1
#
_cell.length_a   1.000
_cell.length_b   1.000
_cell.length_c   1.000
_cell.angle_alpha   90.00
_cell.angle_beta   90.00
_cell.angle_gamma   90.00
#
_symmetry.space_group_name_H-M   'P 1'
#
loop_
_entity.id
_entity.type
_entity.pdbx_description
1 polymer ?
#
loop_
_entity_poly.entity_id
_entity_poly.type
_entity_poly.pdbx_seq_one_letter_code
_entity_poly.pdbx_strand_id
1 'polypeptide(L)'
;VIDAYFSATKIKWIIENVSGVKEKIAQGKVYMGNIDSWIIWNLSKGVSHVTDYSNASRTMLLNIHTLKWDQELLDAIGIPEKILPRLMPSSGVMATTAKDVFFGAKIPVAGVAGDQHAATFGQNCFEPGMAKNTYGTALALMMNIGEKAVLSKNGLTTNLAWHIAGKTEYALEGVVFIGGAAIQWLRDGIKIINSASECSKLAEKTPDTDGVYMVPAFTGLGAPSWDMYARGLIIGITRGTGREHIARATLESLAYQTRDVLNAME
;
A
#
# COMPACT_ATOMS: atom_id res chain seq x y z
N VAL A 1 8.22 -2.36 -12.05
CA VAL A 1 8.89 -1.58 -10.99
C VAL A 1 9.54 -2.57 -10.04
N ILE A 2 10.81 -2.37 -9.67
CA ILE A 2 11.50 -3.13 -8.62
C ILE A 2 11.85 -2.14 -7.53
N ASP A 3 11.22 -2.26 -6.37
CA ASP A 3 11.32 -1.28 -5.29
C ASP A 3 11.25 -1.97 -3.92
N ALA A 4 11.86 -1.36 -2.91
CA ALA A 4 11.81 -1.84 -1.53
C ALA A 4 10.39 -1.81 -0.92
N TYR A 5 9.41 -1.20 -1.58
CA TYR A 5 8.02 -1.12 -1.17
C TYR A 5 7.36 -2.51 -0.99
N PHE A 6 7.61 -3.46 -1.89
CA PHE A 6 6.93 -4.77 -1.90
C PHE A 6 7.48 -5.79 -0.89
N SER A 7 6.70 -6.82 -0.56
CA SER A 7 7.01 -7.76 0.53
C SER A 7 8.22 -8.68 0.26
N ALA A 8 8.46 -9.08 -0.99
CA ALA A 8 9.46 -10.12 -1.30
C ALA A 8 10.86 -9.80 -0.76
N THR A 9 11.36 -8.58 -0.97
CA THR A 9 12.69 -8.17 -0.50
C THR A 9 12.76 -8.07 1.03
N LYS A 10 11.63 -7.75 1.69
CA LYS A 10 11.54 -7.74 3.16
C LYS A 10 11.61 -9.16 3.73
N ILE A 11 10.91 -10.11 3.09
CA ILE A 11 10.97 -11.54 3.46
C ILE A 11 12.39 -12.06 3.28
N LYS A 12 13.02 -11.79 2.14
CA LYS A 12 14.43 -12.12 1.88
C LYS A 12 15.35 -11.55 2.95
N TRP A 13 15.20 -10.27 3.27
CA TRP A 13 15.99 -9.62 4.32
C TRP A 13 15.85 -10.33 5.66
N ILE A 14 14.63 -10.71 6.08
CA ILE A 14 14.41 -11.45 7.32
C ILE A 14 15.11 -12.81 7.29
N ILE A 15 14.98 -13.56 6.19
CA ILE A 15 15.62 -14.87 6.03
C ILE A 15 17.15 -14.77 6.15
N GLU A 16 17.75 -13.69 5.65
CA GLU A 16 19.20 -13.52 5.63
C GLU A 16 19.78 -12.91 6.90
N ASN A 17 19.03 -12.04 7.58
CA ASN A 17 19.57 -11.20 8.64
C ASN A 17 19.05 -11.56 10.03
N VAL A 18 17.94 -12.28 10.15
CA VAL A 18 17.41 -12.69 11.46
C VAL A 18 17.93 -14.08 11.84
N SER A 19 18.75 -14.11 12.88
CA SER A 19 19.37 -15.33 13.39
C SER A 19 18.37 -16.45 13.67
N GLY A 20 18.66 -17.66 13.19
CA GLY A 20 17.84 -18.85 13.43
C GLY A 20 16.63 -19.02 12.49
N VAL A 21 16.32 -18.05 11.62
CA VAL A 21 15.14 -18.13 10.74
C VAL A 21 15.30 -19.23 9.69
N LYS A 22 16.46 -19.37 9.06
CA LYS A 22 16.71 -20.40 8.04
C LYS A 22 16.50 -21.81 8.61
N GLU A 23 17.01 -22.06 9.81
CA GLU A 23 16.88 -23.34 10.51
C GLU A 23 15.41 -23.60 10.88
N LYS A 24 14.68 -22.58 11.37
CA LYS A 24 13.25 -22.71 11.67
C LYS A 24 12.40 -22.93 10.41
N ILE A 25 12.77 -22.34 9.26
CA ILE A 25 12.13 -22.61 7.96
C ILE A 25 12.37 -24.07 7.54
N ALA A 26 13.60 -24.57 7.69
CA ALA A 26 13.90 -25.97 7.41
C ALA A 26 13.04 -26.92 8.28
N GLN A 27 12.79 -26.55 9.53
CA GLN A 27 11.93 -27.26 10.48
C GLN A 27 10.42 -27.06 10.28
N GLY A 28 9.98 -26.23 9.33
CA GLY A 28 8.55 -25.93 9.12
C GLY A 28 7.91 -25.10 10.23
N LYS A 29 8.69 -24.29 10.96
CA LYS A 29 8.25 -23.47 12.10
C LYS A 29 8.07 -21.98 11.76
N VAL A 30 8.16 -21.62 10.48
CA VAL A 30 8.05 -20.24 10.01
C VAL A 30 6.98 -20.19 8.93
N TYR A 31 6.07 -19.25 9.10
CA TYR A 31 5.06 -18.87 8.14
C TYR A 31 5.26 -17.38 7.86
N MET A 32 5.17 -17.00 6.59
CA MET A 32 5.19 -15.62 6.14
C MET A 32 3.78 -15.21 5.74
N GLY A 33 3.47 -13.93 5.86
CA GLY A 33 2.17 -13.42 5.46
C GLY A 33 2.13 -11.90 5.57
N ASN A 34 1.30 -11.28 4.75
CA ASN A 34 0.91 -9.89 4.96
C ASN A 34 -0.01 -9.79 6.21
N ILE A 35 -0.44 -8.58 6.54
CA ILE A 35 -1.21 -8.32 7.77
C ILE A 35 -2.55 -9.07 7.79
N ASP A 36 -3.21 -9.24 6.65
CA ASP A 36 -4.43 -10.03 6.52
C ASP A 36 -4.22 -11.48 6.97
N SER A 37 -3.15 -12.12 6.49
CA SER A 37 -2.81 -13.49 6.84
C SER A 37 -2.45 -13.63 8.32
N TRP A 38 -1.72 -12.65 8.87
CA TRP A 38 -1.43 -12.59 10.30
C TRP A 38 -2.69 -12.48 11.15
N ILE A 39 -3.62 -11.59 10.79
CA ILE A 39 -4.89 -11.43 11.52
C ILE A 39 -5.68 -12.74 11.48
N ILE A 40 -5.82 -13.37 10.30
CA ILE A 40 -6.57 -14.63 10.15
C ILE A 40 -5.92 -15.77 10.91
N TRP A 41 -4.59 -15.86 10.90
CA TRP A 41 -3.84 -16.83 11.69
C TRP A 41 -4.18 -16.70 13.18
N ASN A 42 -4.19 -15.48 13.71
CA ASN A 42 -4.53 -15.24 15.12
C ASN A 42 -6.00 -15.53 15.42
N LEU A 43 -6.92 -15.05 14.58
CA LEU A 43 -8.37 -15.29 14.74
C LEU A 43 -8.72 -16.78 14.70
N SER A 44 -7.98 -17.57 13.94
CA SER A 44 -8.16 -19.02 13.82
C SER A 44 -7.29 -19.83 14.79
N LYS A 45 -6.50 -19.17 15.66
CA LYS A 45 -5.51 -19.80 16.56
C LYS A 45 -4.53 -20.75 15.84
N GLY A 46 -3.99 -20.30 14.72
CA GLY A 46 -2.97 -21.02 13.95
C GLY A 46 -3.51 -22.13 13.04
N VAL A 47 -4.83 -22.20 12.86
CA VAL A 47 -5.46 -23.20 11.99
C VAL A 47 -5.45 -22.76 10.52
N SER A 48 -5.62 -21.46 10.24
CA SER A 48 -5.75 -20.93 8.88
C SER A 48 -4.58 -20.02 8.52
N HIS A 49 -3.75 -20.47 7.58
CA HIS A 49 -2.70 -19.68 6.93
C HIS A 49 -3.11 -19.38 5.49
N VAL A 50 -3.82 -18.27 5.31
CA VAL A 50 -4.44 -17.89 4.03
C VAL A 50 -4.24 -16.39 3.77
N THR A 51 -4.35 -15.98 2.50
CA THR A 51 -4.35 -14.57 2.07
C THR A 51 -5.27 -14.43 0.87
N ASP A 52 -5.79 -13.23 0.62
CA ASP A 52 -6.55 -12.97 -0.59
C ASP A 52 -5.66 -12.55 -1.77
N TYR A 53 -6.21 -12.61 -2.99
CA TYR A 53 -5.49 -12.26 -4.21
C TYR A 53 -5.05 -10.79 -4.27
N SER A 54 -5.82 -9.85 -3.70
CA SER A 54 -5.43 -8.45 -3.70
C SER A 54 -4.17 -8.23 -2.85
N ASN A 55 -4.12 -8.76 -1.62
CA ASN A 55 -2.91 -8.73 -0.78
C ASN A 55 -1.75 -9.48 -1.41
N ALA A 56 -1.99 -10.69 -1.93
CA ALA A 56 -0.94 -11.50 -2.57
C ALA A 56 -0.31 -10.79 -3.76
N SER A 57 -1.09 -10.04 -4.55
CA SER A 57 -0.57 -9.29 -5.71
C SER A 57 0.40 -8.15 -5.34
N ARG A 58 0.46 -7.74 -4.06
CA ARG A 58 1.40 -6.73 -3.55
C ARG A 58 2.69 -7.33 -3.00
N THR A 59 2.86 -8.64 -3.06
CA THR A 59 4.05 -9.31 -2.53
C THR A 59 5.26 -9.27 -3.46
N MET A 60 5.05 -9.08 -4.77
CA MET A 60 6.04 -9.36 -5.84
C MET A 60 6.36 -10.86 -6.00
N LEU A 61 5.58 -11.76 -5.42
CA LEU A 61 5.75 -13.22 -5.52
C LEU A 61 4.56 -13.92 -6.20
N LEU A 62 3.43 -13.23 -6.36
CA LEU A 62 2.26 -13.74 -7.07
C LEU A 62 2.37 -13.42 -8.56
N ASN A 63 2.20 -14.43 -9.40
CA ASN A 63 1.95 -14.22 -10.82
C ASN A 63 0.48 -13.81 -11.01
N ILE A 64 0.26 -12.54 -11.35
CA ILE A 64 -1.09 -11.98 -11.47
C ILE A 64 -1.88 -12.56 -12.66
N HIS A 65 -1.23 -13.23 -13.61
CA HIS A 65 -1.90 -13.85 -14.77
C HIS A 65 -2.31 -15.29 -14.50
N THR A 66 -1.45 -16.08 -13.83
CA THR A 66 -1.73 -17.49 -13.53
C THR A 66 -2.42 -17.70 -12.19
N LEU A 67 -2.47 -16.65 -11.34
CA LEU A 67 -3.06 -16.66 -10.00
C LEU A 67 -2.40 -17.69 -9.07
N LYS A 68 -1.09 -17.87 -9.23
CA LYS A 68 -0.26 -18.77 -8.43
C LYS A 68 0.97 -18.04 -7.92
N TRP A 69 1.53 -18.54 -6.82
CA TRP A 69 2.87 -18.16 -6.44
C TRP A 69 3.83 -18.51 -7.58
N ASP A 70 4.69 -17.56 -7.94
CA ASP A 70 5.55 -17.66 -9.11
C ASP A 70 6.87 -18.33 -8.72
N GLN A 71 7.07 -19.57 -9.17
CA GLN A 71 8.23 -20.37 -8.79
C GLN A 71 9.55 -19.72 -9.26
N GLU A 72 9.56 -19.05 -10.42
CA GLU A 72 10.77 -18.40 -10.93
C GLU A 72 11.17 -17.24 -10.02
N LEU A 73 10.21 -16.41 -9.59
CA LEU A 73 10.47 -15.32 -8.64
C LEU A 73 10.87 -15.85 -7.26
N LEU A 74 10.25 -16.94 -6.80
CA LEU A 74 10.58 -17.57 -5.53
C LEU A 74 12.01 -18.10 -5.51
N ASP A 75 12.44 -18.78 -6.58
CA ASP A 75 13.79 -19.31 -6.71
C ASP A 75 14.82 -18.18 -6.83
N ALA A 76 14.53 -17.17 -7.65
CA ALA A 76 15.42 -16.01 -7.83
C ALA A 76 15.67 -15.25 -6.52
N ILE A 77 14.66 -15.12 -5.67
CA ILE A 77 14.76 -14.42 -4.39
C ILE A 77 15.22 -15.38 -3.27
N GLY A 78 15.08 -16.69 -3.46
CA GLY A 78 15.43 -17.72 -2.47
C GLY A 78 14.40 -17.81 -1.34
N ILE A 79 13.11 -17.73 -1.67
CA ILE A 79 11.99 -17.87 -0.74
C ILE A 79 11.28 -19.20 -1.01
N PRO A 80 11.23 -20.14 -0.04
CA PRO A 80 10.58 -21.41 -0.26
C PRO A 80 9.05 -21.28 -0.22
N GLU A 81 8.34 -21.77 -1.24
CA GLU A 81 6.87 -21.64 -1.35
C GLU A 81 6.11 -22.12 -0.11
N LYS A 82 6.58 -23.17 0.56
CA LYS A 82 5.94 -23.78 1.73
C LYS A 82 5.70 -22.83 2.92
N ILE A 83 6.36 -21.68 2.97
CA ILE A 83 6.14 -20.68 4.03
C ILE A 83 5.08 -19.64 3.65
N LEU A 84 4.58 -19.66 2.41
CA LEU A 84 3.60 -18.71 1.91
C LEU A 84 2.17 -19.17 2.21
N PRO A 85 1.25 -18.22 2.43
CA PRO A 85 -0.14 -18.55 2.71
C PRO A 85 -0.84 -19.14 1.48
N ARG A 86 -1.87 -19.95 1.72
CA ARG A 86 -2.75 -20.40 0.65
C ARG A 86 -3.56 -19.22 0.10
N LEU A 87 -3.59 -19.10 -1.22
CA LEU A 87 -4.33 -18.07 -1.95
C LEU A 87 -5.85 -18.37 -1.92
N MET A 88 -6.66 -17.36 -1.60
CA MET A 88 -8.11 -17.46 -1.49
C MET A 88 -8.81 -16.29 -2.23
N PRO A 89 -10.06 -16.47 -2.69
CA PRO A 89 -10.88 -15.36 -3.18
C PRO A 89 -11.03 -14.23 -2.16
N SER A 90 -11.20 -13.00 -2.63
CA SER A 90 -11.42 -11.81 -1.79
C SER A 90 -12.79 -11.84 -1.09
N SER A 91 -13.76 -12.57 -1.66
CA SER A 91 -15.08 -12.79 -1.08
C SER A 91 -15.44 -14.28 -1.07
N GLY A 92 -15.87 -14.76 0.10
CA GLY A 92 -16.14 -16.17 0.39
C GLY A 92 -15.51 -16.60 1.70
N VAL A 93 -16.08 -17.63 2.34
CA VAL A 93 -15.58 -18.13 3.64
C VAL A 93 -14.18 -18.73 3.45
N MET A 94 -13.17 -18.06 3.98
CA MET A 94 -11.77 -18.50 3.87
C MET A 94 -11.18 -19.06 5.16
N ALA A 95 -11.76 -18.68 6.30
CA ALA A 95 -11.41 -19.18 7.61
C ALA A 95 -12.63 -19.12 8.54
N THR A 96 -12.52 -19.78 9.68
CA THR A 96 -13.49 -19.64 10.79
C THR A 96 -12.70 -19.32 12.04
N THR A 97 -13.19 -18.36 12.83
CA THR A 97 -12.54 -18.00 14.09
C THR A 97 -12.54 -19.17 15.06
N ALA A 98 -11.54 -19.26 15.91
CA ALA A 98 -11.58 -20.17 17.04
C ALA A 98 -12.71 -19.78 17.99
N LYS A 99 -13.31 -20.78 18.64
CA LYS A 99 -14.53 -20.63 19.44
C LYS A 99 -14.38 -19.61 20.58
N ASP A 100 -13.19 -19.53 21.17
CA ASP A 100 -12.88 -18.68 22.31
C ASP A 100 -12.40 -17.28 21.95
N VAL A 101 -12.26 -16.95 20.66
CA VAL A 101 -11.93 -15.60 20.20
C VAL A 101 -13.14 -14.66 20.31
N PHE A 102 -14.35 -15.17 20.11
CA PHE A 102 -15.59 -14.40 20.17
C PHE A 102 -16.64 -15.04 21.09
N PHE A 103 -16.38 -15.06 22.40
CA PHE A 103 -17.36 -15.43 23.43
C PHE A 103 -18.06 -16.80 23.23
N GLY A 104 -17.37 -17.78 22.65
CA GLY A 104 -17.95 -19.09 22.36
C GLY A 104 -18.51 -19.25 20.95
N ALA A 105 -18.53 -18.18 20.14
CA ALA A 105 -19.00 -18.19 18.77
C ALA A 105 -17.88 -18.52 17.76
N LYS A 106 -18.25 -19.21 16.69
CA LYS A 106 -17.42 -19.42 15.51
C LYS A 106 -17.92 -18.50 14.41
N ILE A 107 -17.18 -17.43 14.14
CA ILE A 107 -17.54 -16.42 13.14
C ILE A 107 -16.77 -16.73 11.84
N PRO A 108 -17.46 -16.81 10.69
CA PRO A 108 -16.79 -16.98 9.41
C PRO A 108 -16.03 -15.70 9.03
N VAL A 109 -14.77 -15.85 8.64
CA VAL A 109 -14.02 -14.79 7.95
C VAL A 109 -14.30 -14.93 6.46
N ALA A 110 -15.14 -14.04 5.92
CA ALA A 110 -15.74 -14.18 4.59
C ALA A 110 -15.39 -13.06 3.59
N GLY A 111 -14.58 -12.08 4.00
CA GLY A 111 -14.16 -10.98 3.15
C GLY A 111 -12.78 -10.49 3.56
N VAL A 112 -11.87 -10.42 2.60
CA VAL A 112 -10.50 -9.92 2.79
C VAL A 112 -10.08 -9.21 1.53
N ALA A 113 -9.51 -8.03 1.69
CA ALA A 113 -8.85 -7.30 0.63
C ALA A 113 -7.74 -6.43 1.23
N GLY A 114 -6.79 -6.00 0.40
CA GLY A 114 -5.91 -4.88 0.72
C GLY A 114 -6.76 -3.64 1.04
N ASP A 115 -6.29 -2.76 1.90
CA ASP A 115 -7.04 -1.57 2.33
C ASP A 115 -7.44 -0.66 1.14
N GLN A 116 -6.52 -0.45 0.20
CA GLN A 116 -6.77 0.35 -0.99
C GLN A 116 -7.75 -0.32 -1.94
N HIS A 117 -7.68 -1.65 -2.06
CA HIS A 117 -8.62 -2.48 -2.82
C HIS A 117 -10.02 -2.46 -2.22
N ALA A 118 -10.11 -2.60 -0.89
CA ALA A 118 -11.36 -2.48 -0.15
C ALA A 118 -11.96 -1.08 -0.28
N ALA A 119 -11.14 -0.03 -0.26
CA ALA A 119 -11.60 1.34 -0.48
C ALA A 119 -12.11 1.55 -1.91
N THR A 120 -11.45 0.97 -2.92
CA THR A 120 -11.93 0.99 -4.32
C THR A 120 -13.28 0.28 -4.45
N PHE A 121 -13.42 -0.89 -3.83
CA PHE A 121 -14.68 -1.63 -3.80
C PHE A 121 -15.79 -0.87 -3.07
N GLY A 122 -15.48 -0.28 -1.91
CA GLY A 122 -16.43 0.50 -1.10
C GLY A 122 -16.86 1.84 -1.73
N GLN A 123 -16.07 2.36 -2.68
CA GLN A 123 -16.43 3.51 -3.52
C GLN A 123 -17.27 3.11 -4.74
N ASN A 124 -17.69 1.85 -4.83
CA ASN A 124 -18.44 1.29 -5.96
C ASN A 124 -17.73 1.44 -7.31
N CYS A 125 -16.39 1.41 -7.34
CA CYS A 125 -15.60 1.47 -8.57
C CYS A 125 -15.61 0.11 -9.32
N PHE A 126 -16.80 -0.40 -9.65
CA PHE A 126 -16.98 -1.72 -10.26
C PHE A 126 -16.84 -1.74 -11.78
N GLU A 127 -16.83 -0.57 -12.42
CA GLU A 127 -16.70 -0.47 -13.87
C GLU A 127 -15.27 -0.07 -14.27
N PRO A 128 -14.74 -0.62 -15.39
CA PRO A 128 -13.45 -0.20 -15.91
C PRO A 128 -13.39 1.32 -16.12
N GLY A 129 -12.30 1.94 -15.69
CA GLY A 129 -12.09 3.40 -15.72
C GLY A 129 -12.57 4.13 -14.47
N MET A 130 -13.38 3.50 -13.59
CA MET A 130 -13.70 4.11 -12.30
C MET A 130 -12.48 4.13 -11.40
N ALA A 131 -12.21 5.29 -10.80
CA ALA A 131 -11.04 5.53 -9.97
C ALA A 131 -11.38 6.27 -8.68
N LYS A 132 -10.56 6.07 -7.65
CA LYS A 132 -10.61 6.79 -6.39
C LYS A 132 -9.20 7.11 -5.91
N ASN A 133 -9.05 8.18 -5.12
CA ASN A 133 -7.84 8.47 -4.37
C ASN A 133 -8.13 8.47 -2.86
N THR A 134 -7.35 7.71 -2.08
CA THR A 134 -7.44 7.74 -0.62
C THR A 134 -6.38 8.67 -0.06
N TYR A 135 -6.79 9.71 0.68
CA TYR A 135 -5.89 10.62 1.38
C TYR A 135 -5.67 10.15 2.82
N GLY A 136 -4.61 9.38 3.04
CA GLY A 136 -4.18 8.91 4.36
C GLY A 136 -2.74 9.30 4.67
N THR A 137 -2.04 8.51 5.49
CA THR A 137 -0.59 8.65 5.72
C THR A 137 0.18 8.72 4.40
N ALA A 138 -0.18 7.83 3.47
CA ALA A 138 0.16 7.82 2.06
C ALA A 138 -1.05 8.25 1.21
N LEU A 139 -0.84 8.55 -0.07
CA LEU A 139 -1.92 8.70 -1.05
C LEU A 139 -1.91 7.49 -1.98
N ALA A 140 -3.10 7.02 -2.36
CA ALA A 140 -3.22 5.85 -3.22
C ALA A 140 -4.38 6.05 -4.20
N LEU A 141 -3.99 6.36 -5.44
CA LEU A 141 -4.90 6.42 -6.58
C LEU A 141 -5.01 5.01 -7.17
N MET A 142 -6.24 4.49 -7.21
CA MET A 142 -6.57 3.18 -7.76
C MET A 142 -7.64 3.35 -8.83
N MET A 143 -7.46 2.67 -9.97
CA MET A 143 -8.43 2.60 -11.05
C MET A 143 -8.72 1.15 -11.38
N ASN A 144 -10.00 0.78 -11.44
CA ASN A 144 -10.43 -0.52 -11.94
C ASN A 144 -10.17 -0.57 -13.45
N ILE A 145 -9.53 -1.64 -13.94
CA ILE A 145 -9.27 -1.86 -15.37
C ILE A 145 -9.93 -3.15 -15.90
N GLY A 146 -10.87 -3.71 -15.15
CA GLY A 146 -11.67 -4.88 -15.52
C GLY A 146 -10.89 -6.19 -15.51
N GLU A 147 -11.36 -7.17 -16.28
CA GLU A 147 -10.82 -8.54 -16.29
C GLU A 147 -9.51 -8.70 -17.09
N LYS A 148 -9.03 -7.64 -17.73
CA LYS A 148 -7.82 -7.67 -18.55
C LYS A 148 -6.70 -6.88 -17.89
N ALA A 149 -5.63 -7.58 -17.52
CA ALA A 149 -4.40 -6.93 -17.05
C ALA A 149 -3.83 -5.97 -18.10
N VAL A 150 -3.54 -4.74 -17.68
CA VAL A 150 -2.86 -3.72 -18.49
C VAL A 150 -1.56 -3.35 -17.78
N LEU A 151 -0.41 -3.53 -18.44
CA LEU A 151 0.88 -3.10 -17.92
C LEU A 151 1.08 -1.61 -18.16
N SER A 152 1.36 -0.86 -17.10
CA SER A 152 1.65 0.58 -17.22
C SER A 152 2.96 0.83 -17.95
N LYS A 153 2.96 1.89 -18.79
CA LYS A 153 4.18 2.45 -19.41
C LYS A 153 4.65 3.74 -18.74
N ASN A 154 3.91 4.22 -17.74
CA ASN A 154 4.08 5.54 -17.12
C ASN A 154 4.37 5.46 -15.61
N GLY A 155 4.95 4.34 -15.15
CA GLY A 155 5.34 4.20 -13.73
C GLY A 155 4.19 3.87 -12.77
N LEU A 156 3.06 3.35 -13.24
CA LEU A 156 2.04 2.77 -12.36
C LEU A 156 2.27 1.27 -12.16
N THR A 157 1.63 0.69 -11.15
CA THR A 157 1.66 -0.74 -10.89
C THR A 157 0.34 -1.39 -11.29
N THR A 158 0.43 -2.55 -11.93
CA THR A 158 -0.73 -3.39 -12.25
C THR A 158 -0.87 -4.44 -11.15
N ASN A 159 -2.05 -4.55 -10.56
CA ASN A 159 -2.32 -5.51 -9.50
C ASN A 159 -3.73 -6.10 -9.61
N LEU A 160 -4.11 -6.98 -8.68
CA LEU A 160 -5.43 -7.60 -8.65
C LEU A 160 -6.37 -6.75 -7.79
N ALA A 161 -7.42 -6.17 -8.39
CA ALA A 161 -8.45 -5.43 -7.69
C ALA A 161 -9.16 -6.33 -6.66
N TRP A 162 -9.69 -7.45 -7.15
CA TRP A 162 -10.33 -8.50 -6.35
C TRP A 162 -10.49 -9.77 -7.18
N HIS A 163 -10.72 -10.88 -6.47
CA HIS A 163 -11.19 -12.12 -7.07
C HIS A 163 -12.50 -12.56 -6.39
N ILE A 164 -13.60 -12.56 -7.13
CA ILE A 164 -14.95 -12.83 -6.61
C ILE A 164 -15.66 -13.78 -7.57
N ALA A 165 -16.23 -14.87 -7.03
CA ALA A 165 -17.02 -15.84 -7.78
C ALA A 165 -16.32 -16.36 -9.06
N GLY A 166 -15.01 -16.62 -8.98
CA GLY A 166 -14.21 -17.13 -10.11
C GLY A 166 -13.76 -16.08 -11.12
N LYS A 167 -14.14 -14.81 -10.93
CA LYS A 167 -13.72 -13.70 -11.79
C LYS A 167 -12.64 -12.87 -11.10
N THR A 168 -11.64 -12.49 -11.88
CA THR A 168 -10.55 -11.62 -11.43
C THR A 168 -10.68 -10.28 -12.14
N GLU A 169 -10.72 -9.21 -11.36
CA GLU A 169 -10.55 -7.85 -11.87
C GLU A 169 -9.18 -7.30 -11.47
N TYR A 170 -8.64 -6.43 -12.31
CA TYR A 170 -7.33 -5.82 -12.13
C TYR A 170 -7.47 -4.33 -11.83
N ALA A 171 -6.42 -3.77 -11.25
CA ALA A 171 -6.32 -2.34 -11.03
C ALA A 171 -4.97 -1.77 -11.49
N LEU A 172 -5.02 -0.52 -11.94
CA LEU A 172 -3.84 0.34 -11.97
C LEU A 172 -3.75 1.11 -10.66
N GLU A 173 -2.55 1.17 -10.11
CA GLU A 173 -2.26 1.86 -8.86
C GLU A 173 -1.07 2.78 -9.00
N GLY A 174 -1.25 4.02 -8.53
CA GLY A 174 -0.15 4.91 -8.19
C GLY A 174 -0.18 5.22 -6.70
N VAL A 175 0.94 4.91 -6.04
CA VAL A 175 1.13 5.11 -4.61
C VAL A 175 2.12 6.24 -4.37
N VAL A 176 1.71 7.16 -3.49
CA VAL A 176 2.52 8.27 -3.00
C VAL A 176 2.81 8.01 -1.53
N PHE A 177 4.07 7.77 -1.18
CA PHE A 177 4.43 7.31 0.17
C PHE A 177 4.11 8.32 1.27
N ILE A 178 4.22 9.62 0.97
CA ILE A 178 4.07 10.69 1.97
C ILE A 178 2.90 11.61 1.55
N GLY A 179 1.75 11.32 2.13
CA GLY A 179 0.53 12.13 2.07
C GLY A 179 0.36 12.95 3.35
N GLY A 180 -0.63 12.58 4.17
CA GLY A 180 -0.88 13.17 5.48
C GLY A 180 0.29 13.05 6.46
N ALA A 181 1.25 12.14 6.22
CA ALA A 181 2.52 12.10 6.94
C ALA A 181 3.32 13.42 6.83
N ALA A 182 3.18 14.17 5.73
CA ALA A 182 3.77 15.50 5.60
C ALA A 182 3.17 16.48 6.63
N ILE A 183 1.85 16.43 6.82
CA ILE A 183 1.14 17.25 7.82
C ILE A 183 1.53 16.81 9.23
N GLN A 184 1.65 15.50 9.48
CA GLN A 184 2.16 14.99 10.76
C GLN A 184 3.58 15.48 11.05
N TRP A 185 4.45 15.55 10.04
CA TRP A 185 5.80 16.10 10.20
C TRP A 185 5.78 17.59 10.54
N LEU A 186 4.85 18.39 9.99
CA LEU A 186 4.67 19.78 10.43
C LEU A 186 4.31 19.89 11.91
N ARG A 187 3.53 18.93 12.43
CA ARG A 187 3.07 18.89 13.83
C ARG A 187 4.15 18.38 14.79
N ASP A 188 4.71 17.21 14.50
CA ASP A 188 5.56 16.48 15.44
C ASP A 188 7.05 16.79 15.23
N GLY A 189 7.44 16.96 13.96
CA GLY A 189 8.81 17.18 13.54
C GLY A 189 9.24 18.62 13.76
N ILE A 190 8.76 19.53 12.91
CA ILE A 190 9.16 20.95 12.95
C ILE A 190 8.25 21.83 13.83
N LYS A 191 7.12 21.27 14.29
CA LYS A 191 6.23 21.88 15.30
C LYS A 191 5.72 23.27 14.94
N ILE A 192 5.35 23.49 13.68
CA ILE A 192 4.75 24.76 13.23
C ILE A 192 3.22 24.79 13.36
N ILE A 193 2.62 23.63 13.62
CA ILE A 193 1.21 23.43 13.94
C ILE A 193 1.06 22.53 15.18
N ASN A 194 -0.02 22.67 15.93
CA ASN A 194 -0.29 21.87 17.14
C ASN A 194 -1.20 20.66 16.85
N SER A 195 -1.96 20.72 15.76
CA SER A 195 -2.87 19.65 15.33
C SER A 195 -2.92 19.57 13.81
N ALA A 196 -3.26 18.40 13.26
CA ALA A 196 -3.35 18.23 11.82
C ALA A 196 -4.40 19.18 11.18
N SER A 197 -5.51 19.43 11.88
CA SER A 197 -6.57 20.34 11.41
C SER A 197 -6.17 21.83 11.42
N GLU A 198 -5.10 22.19 12.12
CA GLU A 198 -4.54 23.55 12.07
C GLU A 198 -3.83 23.82 10.74
N CYS A 199 -3.35 22.79 10.04
CA CYS A 199 -2.63 22.95 8.77
C CYS A 199 -3.46 23.72 7.73
N SER A 200 -4.72 23.33 7.50
CA SER A 200 -5.61 24.02 6.56
C SER A 200 -5.88 25.47 6.98
N LYS A 201 -6.20 25.69 8.26
CA LYS A 201 -6.45 27.04 8.81
C LYS A 201 -5.23 27.96 8.69
N LEU A 202 -4.03 27.39 8.79
CA LEU A 202 -2.78 28.13 8.68
C LEU A 202 -2.47 28.47 7.20
N ALA A 203 -2.66 27.51 6.30
CA ALA A 203 -2.51 27.70 4.86
C ALA A 203 -3.46 28.78 4.32
N GLU A 204 -4.70 28.84 4.82
CA GLU A 204 -5.72 29.82 4.41
C GLU A 204 -5.36 31.29 4.74
N LYS A 205 -4.35 31.55 5.58
CA LYS A 205 -3.92 32.91 5.94
C LYS A 205 -3.05 33.60 4.89
N THR A 206 -2.63 32.88 3.85
CA THR A 206 -1.88 33.42 2.71
C THR A 206 -2.56 33.00 1.41
N PRO A 207 -2.65 33.83 0.37
CA PRO A 207 -3.31 33.45 -0.88
C PRO A 207 -2.54 32.40 -1.70
N ASP A 208 -1.22 32.29 -1.52
CA ASP A 208 -0.34 31.42 -2.29
C ASP A 208 0.88 30.95 -1.46
N THR A 209 1.85 30.29 -2.09
CA THR A 209 3.08 29.82 -1.43
C THR A 209 4.23 30.83 -1.48
N ASP A 210 4.06 32.00 -2.09
CA ASP A 210 5.13 32.97 -2.38
C ASP A 210 6.35 32.31 -3.07
N GLY A 211 6.08 31.39 -4.01
CA GLY A 211 7.10 30.64 -4.75
C GLY A 211 7.71 29.46 -4.00
N VAL A 212 7.26 29.16 -2.78
CA VAL A 212 7.73 28.01 -2.02
C VAL A 212 7.13 26.71 -2.56
N TYR A 213 7.98 25.72 -2.79
CA TYR A 213 7.59 24.35 -3.12
C TYR A 213 8.09 23.39 -2.06
N MET A 214 7.25 22.41 -1.73
CA MET A 214 7.63 21.26 -0.92
C MET A 214 7.53 19.99 -1.75
N VAL A 215 8.59 19.16 -1.70
CA VAL A 215 8.59 17.79 -2.19
C VAL A 215 8.73 16.88 -0.98
N PRO A 216 7.65 16.26 -0.49
CA PRO A 216 7.67 15.53 0.78
C PRO A 216 8.26 14.11 0.65
N ALA A 217 9.37 13.93 -0.06
CA ALA A 217 9.97 12.62 -0.33
C ALA A 217 10.77 12.03 0.85
N PHE A 218 10.24 12.09 2.08
CA PHE A 218 10.99 11.72 3.29
C PHE A 218 11.56 10.29 3.28
N THR A 219 10.88 9.38 2.56
CA THR A 219 11.28 7.98 2.38
C THR A 219 11.43 7.62 0.90
N GLY A 220 11.84 8.58 0.06
CA GLY A 220 11.83 8.42 -1.40
C GLY A 220 10.53 8.88 -2.05
N LEU A 221 10.51 8.86 -3.38
CA LEU A 221 9.34 9.14 -4.21
C LEU A 221 8.73 7.82 -4.69
N GLY A 222 7.41 7.71 -4.55
CA GLY A 222 6.63 6.62 -5.13
C GLY A 222 6.32 6.86 -6.61
N ALA A 223 5.16 6.41 -7.06
CA ALA A 223 4.72 6.62 -8.44
C ALA A 223 4.57 8.13 -8.78
N PRO A 224 4.79 8.52 -10.04
CA PRO A 224 5.31 7.70 -11.14
C PRO A 224 6.84 7.57 -11.17
N SER A 225 7.56 8.30 -10.31
CA SER A 225 9.03 8.44 -10.40
C SER A 225 9.82 7.22 -9.91
N TRP A 226 9.38 6.58 -8.82
CA TRP A 226 10.06 5.44 -8.19
C TRP A 226 11.54 5.70 -7.85
N ASP A 227 11.81 6.83 -7.21
CA ASP A 227 13.16 7.20 -6.76
C ASP A 227 13.29 6.97 -5.25
N MET A 228 13.89 5.83 -4.89
CA MET A 228 14.17 5.47 -3.50
C MET A 228 15.22 6.38 -2.81
N TYR A 229 16.00 7.14 -3.58
CA TYR A 229 17.07 8.01 -3.09
C TYR A 229 16.64 9.46 -2.92
N ALA A 230 15.53 9.87 -3.54
CA ALA A 230 14.91 11.16 -3.31
C ALA A 230 14.66 11.42 -1.82
N ARG A 231 14.81 12.68 -1.38
CA ARG A 231 14.59 13.11 0.00
C ARG A 231 13.75 14.38 0.04
N GLY A 232 13.20 14.67 1.23
CA GLY A 232 12.39 15.85 1.46
C GLY A 232 13.11 17.14 1.05
N LEU A 233 12.45 17.98 0.25
CA LEU A 233 12.98 19.26 -0.23
C LEU A 233 11.95 20.36 0.02
N ILE A 234 12.42 21.50 0.53
CA ILE A 234 11.67 22.76 0.50
C ILE A 234 12.55 23.77 -0.24
N ILE A 235 12.01 24.40 -1.29
CA ILE A 235 12.74 25.33 -2.16
C ILE A 235 11.90 26.58 -2.43
N GLY A 236 12.53 27.69 -2.82
CA GLY A 236 11.85 28.94 -3.13
C GLY A 236 11.67 29.87 -1.92
N ILE A 237 12.36 29.60 -0.81
CA ILE A 237 12.29 30.41 0.40
C ILE A 237 12.89 31.80 0.13
N THR A 238 12.13 32.84 0.48
CA THR A 238 12.55 34.24 0.51
C THR A 238 12.56 34.75 1.96
N ARG A 239 12.97 36.00 2.18
CA ARG A 239 12.87 36.64 3.50
C ARG A 239 11.41 36.81 3.99
N GLY A 240 10.43 36.83 3.07
CA GLY A 240 9.01 36.97 3.39
C GLY A 240 8.33 35.67 3.79
N THR A 241 8.99 34.53 3.60
CA THR A 241 8.40 33.21 3.82
C THR A 241 8.09 32.95 5.30
N GLY A 242 6.81 33.02 5.66
CA GLY A 242 6.24 32.58 6.94
C GLY A 242 5.79 31.10 6.97
N ARG A 243 5.36 30.64 8.15
CA ARG A 243 4.84 29.29 8.39
C ARG A 243 3.56 28.99 7.60
N GLU A 244 2.80 30.02 7.27
CA GLU A 244 1.59 29.99 6.45
C GLU A 244 1.90 29.45 5.04
N HIS A 245 2.98 29.92 4.43
CA HIS A 245 3.44 29.45 3.12
C HIS A 245 3.94 28.00 3.17
N ILE A 246 4.62 27.59 4.25
CA ILE A 246 5.06 26.20 4.42
C ILE A 246 3.86 25.26 4.57
N ALA A 247 2.84 25.65 5.34
CA ALA A 247 1.60 24.89 5.46
C ALA A 247 0.88 24.78 4.11
N ARG A 248 0.74 25.90 3.37
CA ARG A 248 0.17 25.91 2.01
C ARG A 248 0.96 25.01 1.05
N ALA A 249 2.28 25.16 0.97
CA ALA A 249 3.15 24.36 0.11
C ALA A 249 3.09 22.87 0.45
N THR A 250 2.91 22.53 1.74
CA THR A 250 2.69 21.14 2.16
C THR A 250 1.39 20.59 1.57
N LEU A 251 0.27 21.32 1.68
CA LEU A 251 -1.01 20.89 1.11
C LEU A 251 -0.97 20.82 -0.42
N GLU A 252 -0.39 21.82 -1.08
CA GLU A 252 -0.22 21.83 -2.52
C GLU A 252 0.65 20.66 -3.00
N SER A 253 1.70 20.28 -2.26
CA SER A 253 2.52 19.12 -2.60
C SER A 253 1.71 17.81 -2.66
N LEU A 254 0.65 17.68 -1.87
CA LEU A 254 -0.23 16.50 -1.92
C LEU A 254 -1.08 16.50 -3.20
N ALA A 255 -1.54 17.69 -3.61
CA ALA A 255 -2.28 17.88 -4.85
C ALA A 255 -1.39 17.66 -6.08
N TYR A 256 -0.16 18.19 -6.10
CA TYR A 256 0.80 17.98 -7.19
C TYR A 256 1.14 16.50 -7.35
N GLN A 257 1.48 15.79 -6.27
CA GLN A 257 1.75 14.35 -6.34
C GLN A 257 0.52 13.56 -6.83
N THR A 258 -0.70 13.95 -6.43
CA THR A 258 -1.92 13.31 -6.94
C THR A 258 -2.08 13.56 -8.44
N ARG A 259 -1.87 14.79 -8.90
CA ARG A 259 -1.95 15.17 -10.31
C ARG A 259 -0.94 14.39 -11.15
N ASP A 260 0.30 14.25 -10.68
CA ASP A 260 1.35 13.55 -11.41
C ASP A 260 1.01 12.06 -11.57
N VAL A 261 0.40 11.44 -10.56
CA VAL A 261 -0.11 10.07 -10.65
C VAL A 261 -1.33 9.96 -11.57
N LEU A 262 -2.25 10.93 -11.52
CA LEU A 262 -3.43 10.96 -12.41
C LEU A 262 -3.01 11.09 -13.88
N ASN A 263 -2.09 12.00 -14.18
CA ASN A 263 -1.54 12.19 -15.53
C ASN A 263 -0.83 10.93 -16.06
N ALA A 264 -0.26 10.10 -15.18
CA ALA A 264 0.34 8.83 -15.57
C ALA A 264 -0.70 7.73 -15.86
N MET A 265 -1.93 7.91 -15.37
CA MET A 265 -3.05 6.97 -15.49
C MET A 265 -3.91 7.24 -16.73
N GLU A 266 -4.01 8.51 -17.14
CA GLU A 266 -4.61 8.97 -18.40
C GLU A 266 -3.74 8.62 -19.63
#